data_AF-A0A7C1UZ38-F1
#
_entry.id   AF-A0A7C1UZ38-F1
#
_cell.length_a   1.000
_cell.length_b   1.000
_cell.length_c   1.000
_cell.angle_alpha   90.00
_cell.angle_beta   90.00
_cell.angle_gamma   90.00
#
_symmetry.space_group_name_H-M   'P 1'
#
loop_
_entity.id
_entity.type
_entity.pdbx_description
1 polymer ?
#
loop_
_entity_poly.entity_id
_entity_poly.type
_entity_poly.pdbx_seq_one_letter_code
_entity_poly.pdbx_strand_id
1 'polypeptide(L)'
;SVKGFPVQLVDTRKTTPLWRSLEKKAVRDGGARNHRFGLFDGILIKDNHIAAAGGIEKAISRAKQLAHHLTKVEIEVENLDQFEEALSAGADIIMLDNMSPDEIRKAVAQAKGRVLLEASGGINLQNIRDYAATGVDLISLGALTHSAPAVDISLEISSFG
;
A
#
# COMPACT_ATOMS: atom_id res chain seq x y z
N SER A 1 -6.41 12.91 8.85
CA SER A 1 -7.58 12.44 8.07
C SER A 1 -8.21 11.17 8.64
N VAL A 2 -7.43 10.16 9.04
CA VAL A 2 -7.94 8.85 9.55
C VAL A 2 -7.92 8.68 11.07
N LYS A 3 -7.80 9.78 11.83
CA LYS A 3 -7.82 9.74 13.30
C LYS A 3 -9.11 9.05 13.79
N GLY A 4 -8.95 8.13 14.75
CA GLY A 4 -10.03 7.29 15.30
C GLY A 4 -10.09 5.88 14.72
N PHE A 5 -9.31 5.57 13.67
CA PHE A 5 -9.19 4.24 13.10
C PHE A 5 -7.80 3.65 13.39
N PRO A 6 -7.67 2.32 13.52
CA PRO A 6 -6.37 1.65 13.73
C PRO A 6 -5.51 1.58 12.46
N VAL A 7 -6.09 1.91 11.29
CA VAL A 7 -5.42 1.85 9.98
C VAL A 7 -4.18 2.73 9.93
N GLN A 8 -3.14 2.22 9.26
CA GLN A 8 -1.90 2.95 9.03
C GLN A 8 -1.84 3.41 7.57
N LEU A 9 -1.56 4.70 7.36
CA LEU A 9 -1.27 5.21 6.03
C LEU A 9 0.17 4.87 5.64
N VAL A 10 0.34 4.41 4.40
CA VAL A 10 1.65 4.13 3.80
C VAL A 10 1.84 4.85 2.47
N ASP A 11 3.08 5.16 2.13
CA ASP A 11 3.45 5.71 0.83
C ASP A 11 3.52 4.64 -0.27
N THR A 12 4.03 5.01 -1.45
CA THR A 12 4.24 4.08 -2.57
C THR A 12 5.63 4.28 -3.19
N ARG A 13 5.86 3.64 -4.34
CA ARG A 13 7.02 3.91 -5.22
C ARG A 13 6.76 4.98 -6.29
N LYS A 14 5.55 5.57 -6.32
CA LYS A 14 5.17 6.68 -7.21
C LYS A 14 5.78 7.99 -6.68
N THR A 15 7.11 8.07 -6.76
CA THR A 15 7.94 9.13 -6.18
C THR A 15 8.63 9.94 -7.28
N THR A 16 8.99 11.18 -7.00
CA THR A 16 9.84 11.97 -7.91
C THR A 16 11.15 11.20 -8.16
N PRO A 17 11.57 10.99 -9.43
CA PRO A 17 12.82 10.30 -9.74
C PRO A 17 14.01 10.91 -8.97
N LEU A 18 14.87 10.04 -8.43
CA LEU A 18 16.05 10.39 -7.61
C LEU A 18 15.74 11.00 -6.22
N TRP A 19 14.49 11.30 -5.89
CA TRP A 19 14.12 12.00 -4.63
C TRP A 19 13.42 11.09 -3.61
N ARG A 20 13.31 9.78 -3.91
CA ARG A 20 12.57 8.83 -3.06
C ARG A 20 12.98 8.85 -1.59
N SER A 21 14.27 8.97 -1.29
CA SER A 21 14.75 9.01 0.10
C SER A 21 14.18 10.21 0.85
N LEU A 22 14.15 11.38 0.21
CA LEU A 22 13.61 12.62 0.75
C LEU A 22 12.09 12.53 0.93
N GLU A 23 11.37 12.10 -0.11
CA GLU A 23 9.91 11.99 -0.06
C GLU A 23 9.43 10.96 0.98
N LYS A 24 10.06 9.79 1.04
CA LYS A 24 9.76 8.80 2.09
C LYS A 24 10.07 9.33 3.49
N LYS A 25 11.10 10.19 3.64
CA LYS A 25 11.34 10.86 4.92
C LYS A 25 10.18 11.81 5.26
N ALA A 26 9.75 12.64 4.31
CA ALA A 26 8.63 13.57 4.50
C ALA A 26 7.32 12.84 4.90
N VAL A 27 7.05 11.67 4.29
CA VAL A 27 5.93 10.79 4.68
C VAL A 27 6.00 10.40 6.16
N ARG A 28 7.18 9.98 6.65
CA ARG A 28 7.37 9.63 8.07
C ARG A 28 7.25 10.83 8.99
N ASP A 29 7.82 11.96 8.59
CA ASP A 29 7.73 13.21 9.34
C ASP A 29 6.24 13.66 9.46
N GLY A 30 5.41 13.35 8.47
CA GLY A 30 3.95 13.55 8.49
C GLY A 30 3.14 12.49 9.26
N GLY A 31 3.78 11.49 9.86
CA GLY A 31 3.15 10.45 10.69
C GLY A 31 2.64 9.21 9.94
N ALA A 32 2.87 9.11 8.63
CA ALA A 32 2.62 7.90 7.85
C ALA A 32 3.85 6.96 7.90
N ARG A 33 3.73 5.76 7.32
CA ARG A 33 4.83 4.79 7.23
C ARG A 33 5.28 4.59 5.80
N ASN A 34 6.48 4.03 5.65
CA ASN A 34 6.97 3.66 4.33
C ASN A 34 6.47 2.27 3.95
N HIS A 35 5.94 2.13 2.75
CA HIS A 35 5.96 0.87 2.01
C HIS A 35 7.40 0.58 1.53
N ARG A 36 7.65 -0.59 0.92
CA ARG A 36 8.94 -0.96 0.28
C ARG A 36 9.58 0.19 -0.51
N PHE A 37 10.88 0.35 -0.38
CA PHE A 37 11.68 1.39 -1.02
C PHE A 37 11.89 1.12 -2.52
N GLY A 38 12.08 -0.14 -2.88
CA GLY A 38 12.41 -0.57 -4.23
C GLY A 38 11.82 -1.94 -4.57
N LEU A 39 12.38 -2.57 -5.59
CA LEU A 39 12.09 -3.97 -5.90
C LEU A 39 12.97 -4.95 -5.10
N PHE A 40 14.02 -4.44 -4.46
CA PHE A 40 15.05 -5.21 -3.79
C PHE A 40 14.77 -5.49 -2.31
N ASP A 41 13.75 -4.85 -1.71
CA ASP A 41 13.45 -4.90 -0.28
C ASP A 41 12.04 -5.40 0.06
N GLY A 42 11.32 -5.96 -0.92
CA GLY A 42 10.02 -6.60 -0.67
C GLY A 42 9.42 -7.23 -1.93
N ILE A 43 8.75 -8.36 -1.75
CA ILE A 43 8.04 -9.07 -2.82
C ILE A 43 6.59 -8.57 -2.84
N LEU A 44 6.20 -7.94 -3.95
CA LEU A 44 4.81 -7.60 -4.25
C LEU A 44 4.52 -8.07 -5.69
N ILE A 45 3.67 -9.08 -5.77
CA ILE A 45 3.15 -9.68 -7.00
C ILE A 45 2.05 -8.75 -7.53
N LYS A 46 2.11 -8.44 -8.82
CA LYS A 46 1.13 -7.62 -9.54
C LYS A 46 0.50 -8.42 -10.69
N ASP A 47 -0.55 -7.88 -11.29
CA ASP A 47 -1.20 -8.33 -12.53
C ASP A 47 -0.27 -9.02 -13.54
N ASN A 48 0.84 -8.36 -13.92
CA ASN A 48 1.79 -8.84 -14.91
C ASN A 48 2.55 -10.09 -14.44
N HIS A 49 2.81 -10.20 -13.14
CA HIS A 49 3.44 -11.38 -12.56
C HIS A 49 2.47 -12.56 -12.49
N ILE A 50 1.20 -12.30 -12.16
CA ILE A 50 0.13 -13.30 -12.15
C ILE A 50 -0.05 -13.88 -13.56
N ALA A 51 -0.14 -13.01 -14.57
CA ALA A 51 -0.21 -13.40 -15.96
C ALA A 51 1.01 -14.23 -16.40
N ALA A 52 2.22 -13.79 -16.07
CA ALA A 52 3.45 -14.50 -16.41
C ALA A 52 3.60 -15.85 -15.70
N ALA A 53 3.11 -15.97 -14.46
CA ALA A 53 3.13 -17.22 -13.70
C ALA A 53 2.01 -18.20 -14.12
N GLY A 54 0.95 -17.69 -14.75
CA GLY A 54 -0.21 -18.46 -15.18
C GLY A 54 -1.20 -18.75 -14.04
N GLY A 55 -1.41 -17.78 -13.14
CA GLY A 55 -2.38 -17.83 -12.03
C GLY A 55 -1.83 -17.33 -10.69
N ILE A 56 -2.73 -16.96 -9.77
CA ILE A 56 -2.39 -16.41 -8.45
C ILE A 56 -1.70 -17.47 -7.59
N GLU A 57 -2.25 -18.67 -7.52
CA GLU A 57 -1.66 -19.77 -6.74
C GLU A 57 -0.21 -20.06 -7.16
N LYS A 58 0.04 -20.14 -8.48
CA LYS A 58 1.39 -20.38 -9.02
C LYS A 58 2.33 -19.22 -8.74
N ALA A 59 1.86 -17.98 -8.83
CA ALA A 59 2.67 -16.80 -8.54
C ALA A 59 3.12 -16.78 -7.07
N ILE A 60 2.18 -16.99 -6.14
CA ILE A 60 2.46 -17.01 -4.69
C ILE A 60 3.38 -18.19 -4.35
N SER A 61 3.07 -19.39 -4.82
CA SER A 61 3.87 -20.59 -4.54
C SER A 61 5.33 -20.42 -4.99
N ARG A 62 5.55 -19.96 -6.22
CA ARG A 62 6.91 -19.69 -6.74
C ARG A 62 7.61 -18.59 -5.95
N ALA A 63 6.91 -17.51 -5.61
CA ALA A 63 7.47 -16.43 -4.82
C ALA A 63 7.91 -16.91 -3.44
N LYS A 64 7.06 -17.67 -2.73
CA LYS A 64 7.37 -18.21 -1.39
C LYS A 64 8.51 -19.23 -1.41
N GLN A 65 8.64 -20.02 -2.47
CA GLN A 65 9.77 -20.96 -2.64
C GLN A 65 11.12 -20.26 -2.80
N LEU A 66 11.14 -19.09 -3.46
CA LEU A 66 12.36 -18.33 -3.75
C LEU A 66 12.65 -17.23 -2.72
N ALA A 67 11.64 -16.85 -1.92
CA ALA A 67 11.77 -15.81 -0.91
C ALA A 67 12.74 -16.22 0.20
N HIS A 68 13.55 -15.27 0.65
CA HIS A 68 14.26 -15.43 1.91
C HIS A 68 13.26 -15.55 3.06
N HIS A 69 13.55 -16.36 4.08
CA HIS A 69 12.61 -16.66 5.19
C HIS A 69 12.15 -15.46 6.03
N LEU A 70 12.81 -14.29 5.88
CA LEU A 70 12.42 -13.03 6.53
C LEU A 70 11.56 -12.12 5.63
N THR A 71 11.36 -12.47 4.36
CA THR A 71 10.66 -11.65 3.38
C THR A 71 9.22 -12.11 3.23
N LYS A 72 8.26 -11.21 3.48
CA LYS A 72 6.84 -11.46 3.20
C LYS A 72 6.53 -11.35 1.71
N VAL A 73 5.56 -12.14 1.26
CA VAL A 73 5.00 -12.11 -0.10
C VAL A 73 3.65 -11.39 -0.06
N GLU A 74 3.62 -10.23 -0.68
CA GLU A 74 2.41 -9.46 -0.93
C GLU A 74 1.88 -9.71 -2.34
N ILE A 75 0.56 -9.65 -2.53
CA ILE A 75 -0.08 -9.74 -3.84
C ILE A 75 -1.19 -8.70 -4.01
N GLU A 76 -1.25 -8.12 -5.19
CA GLU A 76 -2.32 -7.22 -5.65
C GLU A 76 -3.45 -8.03 -6.29
N VAL A 77 -4.68 -7.78 -5.85
CA VAL A 77 -5.91 -8.39 -6.37
C VAL A 77 -6.96 -7.32 -6.64
N GLU A 78 -7.81 -7.55 -7.63
CA GLU A 78 -8.78 -6.57 -8.14
C GLU A 78 -10.23 -6.92 -7.79
N ASN A 79 -10.50 -8.11 -7.26
CA ASN A 79 -11.84 -8.57 -6.91
C ASN A 79 -11.81 -9.66 -5.82
N LEU A 80 -13.00 -10.00 -5.31
CA LEU A 80 -13.18 -10.95 -4.21
C LEU A 80 -12.81 -12.40 -4.57
N ASP A 81 -12.94 -12.81 -5.82
CA ASP A 81 -12.57 -14.16 -6.26
C ASP A 81 -11.05 -14.33 -6.22
N GLN A 82 -10.31 -13.35 -6.74
CA GLN A 82 -8.86 -13.30 -6.65
C GLN A 82 -8.36 -13.19 -5.21
N PHE A 83 -9.06 -12.42 -4.37
CA PHE A 83 -8.79 -12.35 -2.93
C PHE A 83 -8.90 -13.72 -2.27
N GLU A 84 -9.97 -14.48 -2.55
CA GLU A 84 -10.17 -15.83 -2.00
C GLU A 84 -9.08 -16.80 -2.47
N GLU A 85 -8.68 -16.74 -3.74
CA GLU A 85 -7.57 -17.54 -4.28
C GLU A 85 -6.24 -17.19 -3.58
N ALA A 86 -5.92 -15.89 -3.44
CA ALA A 86 -4.71 -15.41 -2.79
C ALA A 86 -4.64 -15.79 -1.30
N LEU A 87 -5.78 -15.70 -0.62
CA LEU A 87 -5.90 -16.08 0.79
C LEU A 87 -5.71 -17.59 0.97
N SER A 88 -6.28 -18.40 0.08
CA SER A 88 -6.14 -19.86 0.10
C SER A 88 -4.72 -20.32 -0.25
N ALA A 89 -4.07 -19.62 -1.18
CA ALA A 89 -2.68 -19.85 -1.57
C ALA A 89 -1.65 -19.39 -0.51
N GLY A 90 -2.11 -18.72 0.54
CA GLY A 90 -1.28 -18.35 1.69
C GLY A 90 -0.37 -17.14 1.44
N ALA A 91 -0.86 -16.11 0.74
CA ALA A 91 -0.19 -14.81 0.73
C ALA A 91 -0.03 -14.25 2.15
N ASP A 92 1.06 -13.51 2.42
CA ASP A 92 1.31 -12.94 3.75
C ASP A 92 0.61 -11.58 3.92
N ILE A 93 0.42 -10.86 2.80
CA ILE A 93 -0.25 -9.56 2.69
C ILE A 93 -1.07 -9.57 1.39
N ILE A 94 -2.29 -9.03 1.42
CA ILE A 94 -3.14 -8.89 0.23
C ILE A 94 -3.54 -7.42 0.04
N MET A 95 -3.18 -6.87 -1.11
CA MET A 95 -3.55 -5.52 -1.54
C MET A 95 -4.82 -5.59 -2.40
N LEU A 96 -5.86 -4.91 -1.95
CA LEU A 96 -7.18 -4.78 -2.56
C LEU A 96 -7.16 -3.52 -3.45
N ASP A 97 -6.85 -3.68 -4.74
CA ASP A 97 -6.65 -2.56 -5.66
C ASP A 97 -7.96 -2.12 -6.32
N ASN A 98 -8.28 -0.83 -6.18
CA ASN A 98 -9.49 -0.18 -6.72
C ASN A 98 -10.82 -0.83 -6.30
N MET A 99 -10.83 -1.66 -5.25
CA MET A 99 -12.05 -2.26 -4.71
C MET A 99 -12.85 -1.24 -3.88
N SER A 100 -14.17 -1.31 -3.97
CA SER A 100 -15.06 -0.43 -3.19
C SER A 100 -15.00 -0.72 -1.69
N PRO A 101 -15.34 0.24 -0.81
CA PRO A 101 -15.42 0.00 0.64
C PRO A 101 -16.31 -1.18 1.05
N ASP A 102 -17.37 -1.48 0.28
CA ASP A 102 -18.26 -2.61 0.54
C ASP A 102 -17.61 -3.96 0.22
N GLU A 103 -16.84 -4.04 -0.87
CA GLU A 103 -16.07 -5.24 -1.20
C GLU A 103 -14.95 -5.44 -0.19
N ILE A 104 -14.25 -4.37 0.19
CA ILE A 104 -13.19 -4.43 1.20
C ILE A 104 -13.74 -4.92 2.54
N ARG A 105 -14.93 -4.47 2.98
CA ARG A 105 -15.58 -5.00 4.19
C ARG A 105 -15.80 -6.51 4.13
N LYS A 106 -16.18 -7.05 2.97
CA LYS A 106 -16.33 -8.50 2.77
C LYS A 106 -14.98 -9.21 2.87
N ALA A 107 -13.94 -8.67 2.23
CA ALA A 107 -12.58 -9.21 2.32
C ALA A 107 -12.05 -9.22 3.76
N VAL A 108 -12.23 -8.13 4.52
CA VAL A 108 -11.88 -8.04 5.94
C VAL A 108 -12.60 -9.11 6.76
N ALA A 109 -13.92 -9.28 6.55
CA ALA A 109 -14.71 -10.30 7.24
C ALA A 109 -14.26 -11.74 6.91
N GLN A 110 -13.84 -12.00 5.66
CA GLN A 110 -13.32 -13.28 5.22
C GLN A 110 -11.89 -13.56 5.72
N ALA A 111 -11.03 -12.53 5.76
CA ALA A 111 -9.65 -12.65 6.23
C ALA A 111 -9.58 -13.07 7.71
N LYS A 112 -10.48 -12.55 8.56
CA LYS A 112 -10.54 -12.84 10.01
C LYS A 112 -9.18 -12.64 10.70
N GLY A 113 -8.42 -11.63 10.28
CA GLY A 113 -7.09 -11.30 10.81
C GLY A 113 -5.98 -12.31 10.47
N ARG A 114 -6.20 -13.23 9.52
CA ARG A 114 -5.19 -14.22 9.10
C ARG A 114 -4.06 -13.63 8.25
N VAL A 115 -4.33 -12.53 7.56
CA VAL A 115 -3.41 -11.83 6.66
C VAL A 115 -3.56 -10.32 6.87
N LEU A 116 -2.51 -9.57 6.57
CA LEU A 116 -2.62 -8.10 6.52
C LEU A 116 -3.34 -7.70 5.24
N LEU A 117 -4.25 -6.72 5.36
CA LEU A 117 -4.98 -6.17 4.23
C LEU A 117 -4.57 -4.71 3.98
N GLU A 118 -4.26 -4.43 2.72
CA GLU A 118 -3.97 -3.10 2.23
C GLU A 118 -5.03 -2.65 1.21
N ALA A 119 -5.56 -1.43 1.36
CA ALA A 119 -6.38 -0.82 0.32
C ALA A 119 -5.54 0.15 -0.53
N SER A 120 -5.69 0.07 -1.86
CA SER A 120 -4.98 0.90 -2.84
C SER A 120 -5.94 1.36 -3.95
N GLY A 121 -5.57 2.43 -4.65
CA GLY A 121 -6.24 2.85 -5.89
C GLY A 121 -7.40 3.82 -5.68
N GLY A 122 -7.37 4.99 -6.34
CA GLY A 122 -8.46 5.98 -6.30
C GLY A 122 -8.76 6.64 -4.94
N ILE A 123 -7.97 6.36 -3.90
CA ILE A 123 -8.18 6.90 -2.54
C ILE A 123 -7.61 8.32 -2.43
N ASN A 124 -8.40 9.25 -1.90
CA ASN A 124 -8.11 10.68 -1.75
C ASN A 124 -8.68 11.22 -0.42
N LEU A 125 -8.47 12.50 -0.13
CA LEU A 125 -8.89 13.09 1.14
C LEU A 125 -10.41 13.03 1.38
N GLN A 126 -11.20 13.03 0.31
CA GLN A 126 -12.66 13.03 0.37
C GLN A 126 -13.21 11.64 0.76
N ASN A 127 -12.60 10.55 0.29
CA ASN A 127 -13.10 9.19 0.51
C ASN A 127 -12.26 8.35 1.51
N ILE A 128 -11.07 8.80 1.92
CA ILE A 128 -10.14 8.01 2.74
C ILE A 128 -10.74 7.50 4.06
N ARG A 129 -11.70 8.24 4.65
CA ARG A 129 -12.37 7.82 5.88
C ARG A 129 -13.27 6.62 5.67
N ASP A 130 -13.87 6.46 4.49
CA ASP A 130 -14.72 5.32 4.17
C ASP A 130 -13.88 4.04 4.10
N TYR A 131 -12.71 4.13 3.48
CA TYR A 131 -11.71 3.06 3.45
C TYR A 131 -11.17 2.74 4.84
N ALA A 132 -10.83 3.76 5.63
CA ALA A 132 -10.36 3.57 7.01
C ALA A 132 -11.40 2.85 7.90
N ALA A 133 -12.69 3.09 7.66
CA ALA A 133 -13.78 2.47 8.39
C ALA A 133 -14.05 1.00 7.98
N THR A 134 -13.44 0.50 6.90
CA THR A 134 -13.63 -0.90 6.47
C THR A 134 -12.95 -1.91 7.38
N GLY A 135 -11.92 -1.49 8.13
CA GLY A 135 -11.13 -2.36 8.98
C GLY A 135 -9.85 -2.91 8.33
N VAL A 136 -9.43 -2.39 7.17
CA VAL A 136 -8.10 -2.68 6.61
C VAL A 136 -6.98 -2.19 7.53
N ASP A 137 -5.84 -2.88 7.46
CA ASP A 137 -4.66 -2.56 8.26
C ASP A 137 -3.89 -1.38 7.66
N LEU A 138 -3.80 -1.35 6.33
CA LEU A 138 -3.02 -0.38 5.56
C LEU A 138 -3.86 0.33 4.51
N ILE A 139 -3.55 1.60 4.25
CA ILE A 139 -4.01 2.32 3.06
C ILE A 139 -2.79 2.95 2.39
N SER A 140 -2.50 2.55 1.15
CA SER A 140 -1.42 3.16 0.38
C SER A 140 -1.89 4.30 -0.50
N LEU A 141 -1.14 5.41 -0.45
CA LEU A 141 -1.51 6.65 -1.11
C LEU A 141 -0.36 7.17 -1.96
N GLY A 142 -0.51 7.07 -3.29
CA GLY A 142 0.42 7.71 -4.22
C GLY A 142 0.45 9.23 -4.07
N ALA A 143 -0.70 9.84 -3.76
CA ALA A 143 -0.85 11.30 -3.65
C ALA A 143 0.04 11.94 -2.57
N LEU A 144 0.56 11.16 -1.60
CA LEU A 144 1.52 11.65 -0.60
C LEU A 144 2.84 12.10 -1.21
N THR A 145 3.16 11.64 -2.42
CA THR A 145 4.43 11.93 -3.10
C THR A 145 4.23 12.52 -4.49
N HIS A 146 3.53 11.84 -5.41
CA HIS A 146 3.47 12.30 -6.81
C HIS A 146 2.53 13.50 -7.06
N SER A 147 1.73 13.91 -6.07
CA SER A 147 0.75 15.00 -6.20
C SER A 147 0.63 15.86 -4.95
N ALA A 148 1.65 15.85 -4.09
CA ALA A 148 1.67 16.70 -2.91
C ALA A 148 1.99 18.16 -3.31
N PRO A 149 1.15 19.16 -2.95
CA PRO A 149 1.49 20.55 -3.17
C PRO A 149 2.69 20.95 -2.29
N ALA A 150 3.56 21.83 -2.82
CA ALA A 150 4.64 22.40 -2.03
C ALA A 150 4.08 23.30 -0.91
N VAL A 151 4.74 23.30 0.25
CA VAL A 151 4.45 24.27 1.31
C VAL A 151 5.00 25.63 0.88
N ASP A 152 4.22 26.69 1.10
CA ASP A 152 4.64 28.06 0.81
C ASP A 152 5.68 28.52 1.85
N ILE A 153 6.90 28.81 1.40
CA ILE A 153 8.05 29.17 2.24
C ILE A 153 8.81 30.32 1.57
N SER A 154 9.08 31.39 2.32
CA SER A 154 9.89 32.54 1.88
C SER A 154 11.06 32.80 2.83
N LEU A 155 12.09 33.51 2.34
CA LEU A 155 13.26 33.96 3.10
C LEU A 155 13.34 35.49 3.03
N GLU A 156 13.25 36.17 4.18
CA GLU A 156 13.43 37.62 4.29
C GLU A 156 14.79 37.94 4.91
N ILE A 157 15.56 38.84 4.28
CA ILE A 157 16.86 39.31 4.79
C ILE A 157 16.64 40.67 5.46
N SER A 158 16.95 40.78 6.76
CA SER A 158 17.05 42.07 7.45
C SER A 158 18.52 42.49 7.56
N SER A 159 18.81 43.77 7.33
CA SER A 159 20.17 44.31 7.45
C SER A 159 20.58 44.36 8.92
N PHE A 160 21.77 43.84 9.25
CA PHE A 160 22.43 44.15 10.50
C PHE A 160 22.94 45.59 10.44
N GLY A 161 22.32 46.47 11.22
CA GLY A 161 22.81 47.84 11.48
C GLY A 161 23.86 47.84 12.59
#